data_AF-F5H6F7-F1
#
_entry.id   AF-F5H6F7-F1
#
_cell.length_a   1.000
_cell.length_b   1.000
_cell.length_c   1.000
_cell.angle_alpha   90.00
_cell.angle_beta   90.00
_cell.angle_gamma   90.00
#
_symmetry.space_group_name_H-M   'P 1'
#
loop_
_entity.id
_entity.type
_entity.pdbx_description
1 polymer ?
#
loop_
_entity_poly.entity_id
_entity_poly.type
_entity_poly.pdbx_seq_one_letter_code
_entity_poly.pdbx_strand_id
1 'polypeptide(L)' 'MEEEKGYRQYVLCTLSRITTFDFSGVTKADRTTAEVWKRMNIKPKKAWTKQNTL' A
#
# COMPACT_ATOMS: atom_id res chain seq x y z
N MET A 1 14.05 9.89 5.20
CA MET A 1 14.65 10.07 3.85
C MET A 1 14.11 8.91 3.00
N GLU A 2 13.83 9.10 1.71
CA GLU A 2 13.06 8.18 0.85
C GLU A 2 13.57 6.72 0.77
N GLU A 3 14.70 6.42 1.38
CA GLU A 3 15.31 5.10 1.56
C GLU A 3 14.63 4.20 2.61
N GLU A 4 13.53 4.64 3.22
CA GLU A 4 12.80 3.77 4.14
C GLU A 4 12.28 2.53 3.39
N LYS A 5 12.70 1.35 3.86
CA LYS A 5 12.40 0.07 3.20
C LYS A 5 10.89 -0.12 3.08
N GLY A 6 10.40 -0.10 1.84
CA GLY A 6 8.96 -0.25 1.57
C GLY A 6 8.22 1.06 1.34
N TYR A 7 8.87 2.22 1.44
CA TYR A 7 8.24 3.53 1.21
C TYR A 7 7.56 3.61 -0.16
N ARG A 8 8.28 3.26 -1.22
CA ARG A 8 7.71 3.23 -2.57
C ARG A 8 6.49 2.32 -2.65
N GLN A 9 6.58 1.09 -2.15
CA GLN A 9 5.48 0.13 -2.15
C GLN A 9 4.28 0.65 -1.34
N TYR A 10 4.54 1.27 -0.20
CA TYR A 10 3.52 1.90 0.63
C TYR A 10 2.79 3.01 -0.13
N VAL A 11 3.52 3.93 -0.77
CA VAL A 11 2.91 5.01 -1.56
C VAL A 11 2.09 4.45 -2.71
N LEU A 12 2.64 3.51 -3.48
CA LEU A 12 1.96 2.92 -4.64
C LEU A 12 0.68 2.16 -4.28
N CYS A 13 0.67 1.42 -3.16
CA CYS A 13 -0.53 0.68 -2.72
C CYS A 13 -1.53 1.53 -1.92
N THR A 14 -1.15 2.75 -1.53
CA THR A 14 -2.01 3.73 -0.85
C THR A 14 -2.67 4.65 -1.86
N LEU A 15 -1.91 5.13 -2.84
CA LEU A 15 -2.37 6.05 -3.87
C LEU A 15 -2.64 5.31 -5.18
N SER A 16 -3.80 4.67 -5.31
CA SER A 16 -4.13 3.86 -6.48
C SER A 16 -4.24 4.64 -7.81
N ARG A 17 -4.33 5.98 -7.77
CA ARG A 17 -4.57 6.82 -8.96
C ARG A 17 -3.31 7.45 -9.57
N ILE A 18 -2.16 7.38 -8.90
CA ILE A 18 -0.95 7.99 -9.45
C ILE A 18 -0.44 7.19 -10.65
N THR A 19 -0.02 7.91 -11.69
CA THR A 19 0.54 7.35 -12.92
C THR A 19 2.04 7.59 -13.02
N THR A 20 2.56 8.50 -12.20
CA THR A 20 3.98 8.85 -12.10
C THR A 20 4.38 8.90 -10.63
N PHE A 21 5.56 8.41 -10.31
CA PHE A 21 6.14 8.43 -8.98
C PHE A 21 7.66 8.63 -9.11
N ASP A 22 8.18 9.63 -8.42
CA ASP A 22 9.62 9.94 -8.39
C ASP A 22 10.25 10.05 -9.80
N PHE A 23 9.76 11.02 -10.58
CA PHE A 23 10.17 11.30 -11.97
C PHE A 23 9.93 10.17 -12.99
N SER A 24 9.45 9.00 -12.56
CA SER A 24 9.22 7.82 -13.39
C SER A 24 7.73 7.47 -13.52
N GLY A 25 7.36 6.77 -14.60
CA GLY A 25 6.01 6.23 -14.77
C GLY A 25 5.77 5.00 -13.89
N VAL A 26 4.59 4.92 -13.25
CA VAL A 26 4.17 3.75 -12.47
C VAL A 26 3.64 2.67 -13.42
N THR A 27 4.31 1.53 -13.44
CA THR A 27 3.91 0.40 -14.29
C THR A 27 2.88 -0.51 -13.60
N LYS A 28 2.29 -1.44 -14.36
CA LYS A 28 1.43 -2.50 -13.78
C LYS A 28 2.22 -3.41 -12.83
N ALA A 29 3.47 -3.74 -13.16
CA ALA A 29 4.32 -4.60 -12.34
C ALA A 29 4.64 -3.96 -10.97
N ASP A 30 4.84 -2.64 -10.96
CA ASP A 30 5.02 -1.88 -9.72
C ASP A 30 3.81 -2.01 -8.78
N ARG A 31 2.60 -1.92 -9.34
CA ARG A 31 1.36 -2.05 -8.57
C ARG A 31 1.20 -3.45 -8.00
N THR A 32 1.41 -4.50 -8.80
CA THR A 32 1.36 -5.88 -8.33
C THR A 32 2.34 -6.12 -7.20
N THR A 33 3.57 -5.61 -7.33
CA THR A 33 4.59 -5.71 -6.29
C THR A 33 4.18 -5.01 -5.01
N ALA A 34 3.62 -3.80 -5.12
CA ALA A 34 3.13 -3.03 -3.98
C ALA A 34 1.95 -3.71 -3.27
N GLU A 35 1.04 -4.35 -4.00
CA GLU A 35 -0.08 -5.11 -3.42
C GLU A 35 0.39 -6.35 -2.66
N VAL A 36 1.33 -7.11 -3.21
CA VAL A 36 1.93 -8.26 -2.51
C VAL A 36 2.65 -7.79 -1.25
N TRP A 37 3.45 -6.73 -1.36
CA TRP A 37 4.14 -6.15 -0.21
C TRP A 37 3.16 -5.71 0.88
N LYS A 38 2.04 -5.06 0.52
CA LYS A 38 0.98 -4.65 1.46
C LYS A 38 0.41 -5.83 2.24
N ARG A 39 0.09 -6.95 1.57
CA ARG A 39 -0.44 -8.15 2.24
C ARG A 39 0.54 -8.74 3.26
N MET A 40 1.85 -8.63 2.98
CA MET A 40 2.90 -9.19 3.83
C MET A 40 3.29 -8.27 4.99
N ASN A 41 3.23 -6.95 4.81
CA ASN A 41 3.82 -5.98 5.73
C ASN A 41 2.78 -5.11 6.46
N ILE A 42 1.60 -4.89 5.88
CA ILE A 42 0.54 -4.11 6.51
C ILE A 42 -0.41 -5.08 7.20
N LYS A 43 -0.39 -5.07 8.54
CA LYS A 43 -1.38 -5.81 9.32
C LYS A 43 -2.77 -5.26 8.99
N PRO A 44 -3.75 -6.09 8.62
CA PRO A 44 -5.11 -5.62 8.49
C PRO A 44 -5.52 -5.02 9.84
N LYS A 45 -5.93 -3.74 9.86
CA LYS A 45 -6.56 -3.17 11.05
C LYS A 45 -7.74 -4.09 11.35
N LYS A 46 -7.73 -4.73 12.54
CA LYS A 46 -8.87 -5.50 13.01
C LYS A 46 -10.08 -4.61 12.80
N ALA A 47 -11.01 -5.04 11.94
CA ALA A 47 -12.28 -4.37 11.84
C ALA A 47 -12.81 -4.28 13.28
N TRP A 48 -13.01 -3.07 13.78
CA TRP A 48 -13.71 -2.89 15.04
C TRP A 48 -15.13 -3.35 14.77
N THR A 49 -15.38 -4.65 14.98
CA THR A 49 -16.72 -5.18 15.05
C THR A 49 -17.32 -4.50 16.27
N LYS A 50 -18.17 -3.49 16.06
CA LYS A 50 -19.05 -3.04 17.13
C LYS A 50 -19.93 -4.25 17.42
N GLN A 51 -19.57 -5.04 18.43
CA GLN A 51 -20.48 -6.02 18.98
C GLN A 51 -21.59 -5.20 19.61
N ASN A 52 -22.69 -5.01 18.87
CA ASN A 52 -23.95 -4.61 19.46
C ASN A 52 -24.33 -5.74 20.41
N THR A 53 -24.12 -5.50 21.70
CA THR A 53 -24.68 -6.28 22.78
C THR A 53 -26.19 -6.01 22.77
N LEU A 54 -26.98 -7.04 22.46
CA LEU A 54 -28.42 -7.10 22.74
C LEU A 54 -28.60 -7.65 24.15
#